data_AF-A0A9N8YYA3-F1
#
_entry.id   AF-A0A9N8YYA3-F1
#
_cell.length_a   1.000
_cell.length_b   1.000
_cell.length_c   1.000
_cell.angle_alpha   90.00
_cell.angle_beta   90.00
_cell.angle_gamma   90.00
#
_symmetry.space_group_name_H-M   'P 1'
#
loop_
_entity.id
_entity.type
_entity.pdbx_description
1 polymer ?
#
loop_
_entity_poly.entity_id
_entity_poly.type
_entity_poly.pdbx_seq_one_letter_code
_entity_poly.pdbx_strand_id
1 'polypeptide(L)'
;MSRLQSSTFFSKLIHLNANTKNVIRKWKCDSYSSLLGEKFIGTYNKDSSRPHRLLPIFKELPTENLVPPVIPEQKWTPNSIRLGVLARKKGMTALWDEWGVRIPVTVFQLENCQVTQVVSHGPNARRKNIVDIQIGCTDRRRPERYMTRALIGHFRKVGLAPKKYVELFHVTPDAALPVELKAAHFVPGQFVDVQGTTQVYRRHMVLRSPTVPLVQRVKERFDPGKVFKGKKMAGRMGGKKHTSHNLRVIKIDNALNCLYIKGAVAGYAGEIVRIKDAIRKHGTLAFPKDALPPPFPTIHPKVLESMPRELGAKTGGTDPFLIKES
;
A
#
# COMPACT_ATOMS: atom_id res chain seq x y z
N MET A 1 64.93 -22.72 -30.57
CA MET A 1 65.10 -23.41 -29.27
C MET A 1 63.72 -23.74 -28.73
N SER A 2 63.39 -25.03 -28.85
CA SER A 2 62.11 -25.68 -28.56
C SER A 2 62.03 -26.14 -27.10
N ARG A 3 60.83 -26.12 -26.50
CA ARG A 3 60.07 -27.33 -26.09
C ARG A 3 58.86 -26.97 -25.22
N LEU A 4 57.67 -27.16 -25.79
CA LEU A 4 56.43 -27.50 -25.08
C LEU A 4 56.07 -28.93 -25.54
N GLN A 5 55.80 -29.84 -24.59
CA GLN A 5 55.38 -31.22 -24.82
C GLN A 5 53.83 -31.30 -24.73
N SER A 6 53.13 -31.69 -25.81
CA SER A 6 52.63 -33.05 -26.16
C SER A 6 51.54 -33.57 -25.19
N SER A 7 50.40 -34.13 -25.60
CA SER A 7 50.13 -35.00 -26.76
C SER A 7 48.61 -35.26 -26.99
N THR A 8 48.20 -35.26 -28.28
CA THR A 8 47.29 -36.18 -29.02
C THR A 8 45.82 -36.40 -28.54
N PHE A 9 44.75 -35.95 -29.25
CA PHE A 9 44.16 -36.38 -30.54
C PHE A 9 43.89 -37.90 -30.69
N PHE A 10 42.62 -38.35 -30.83
CA PHE A 10 41.91 -38.51 -32.12
C PHE A 10 40.52 -39.17 -31.93
N SER A 11 39.60 -38.82 -32.82
CA SER A 11 38.27 -39.38 -33.03
C SER A 11 38.27 -40.74 -33.75
N LYS A 12 37.18 -41.51 -33.63
CA LYS A 12 36.66 -42.35 -34.74
C LYS A 12 35.20 -42.79 -34.54
N LEU A 13 34.51 -42.83 -35.67
CA LEU A 13 33.11 -43.17 -35.93
C LEU A 13 32.87 -44.69 -36.12
N ILE A 14 31.61 -45.08 -35.88
CA ILE A 14 30.75 -46.10 -36.55
C ILE A 14 31.19 -47.58 -36.55
N HIS A 15 30.32 -48.46 -36.00
CA HIS A 15 29.68 -49.56 -36.76
C HIS A 15 28.44 -50.14 -36.04
N LEU A 16 27.37 -50.39 -36.80
CA LEU A 16 26.18 -51.17 -36.46
C LEU A 16 26.52 -52.67 -36.31
N ASN A 17 25.87 -53.41 -35.40
CA ASN A 17 24.95 -54.51 -35.79
C ASN A 17 24.17 -55.16 -34.64
N ALA A 18 23.12 -55.88 -35.06
CA ALA A 18 21.97 -56.42 -34.36
C ALA A 18 22.17 -57.56 -33.33
N ASN A 19 21.13 -57.69 -32.49
CA ASN A 19 20.51 -58.94 -32.01
C ASN A 19 21.29 -59.84 -31.02
N THR A 20 20.80 -59.96 -29.78
CA THR A 20 20.05 -61.13 -29.29
C THR A 20 19.81 -61.12 -27.76
N LYS A 21 18.56 -61.48 -27.37
CA LYS A 21 18.12 -62.16 -26.12
C LYS A 21 18.13 -61.33 -24.81
N ASN A 22 16.94 -60.87 -24.38
CA ASN A 22 16.10 -61.44 -23.29
C ASN A 22 16.76 -61.32 -21.90
N VAL A 23 16.14 -60.72 -20.87
CA VAL A 23 14.91 -61.14 -20.20
C VAL A 23 14.31 -59.97 -19.39
N ILE A 24 13.09 -59.53 -19.75
CA ILE A 24 12.16 -58.85 -18.83
C ILE A 24 10.98 -59.79 -18.68
N ARG A 25 10.81 -60.38 -17.48
CA ARG A 25 9.64 -61.21 -17.17
C ARG A 25 8.46 -60.33 -16.80
N LYS A 26 7.48 -60.29 -17.71
CA LYS A 26 6.09 -59.88 -17.48
C LYS A 26 5.23 -61.12 -17.74
N TRP A 27 4.48 -61.56 -16.75
CA TRP A 27 3.38 -62.53 -16.86
C TRP A 27 2.24 -61.94 -15.99
N LYS A 28 1.15 -61.41 -16.55
CA LYS A 28 -0.05 -62.08 -17.14
C LYS A 28 -0.87 -62.77 -16.03
N CYS A 29 -2.13 -62.44 -15.81
CA CYS A 29 -3.34 -62.80 -16.58
C CYS A 29 -4.53 -62.05 -15.94
N ASP A 30 -5.76 -62.02 -16.43
CA ASP A 30 -6.42 -62.12 -17.74
C ASP A 30 -7.85 -61.62 -17.44
N SER A 31 -8.53 -61.11 -18.47
CA SER A 31 -9.94 -60.76 -18.49
C SER A 31 -10.86 -61.94 -18.13
N TYR A 32 -12.01 -61.70 -17.46
CA TYR A 32 -13.36 -62.13 -17.92
C TYR A 32 -14.50 -61.60 -17.01
N SER A 33 -15.42 -60.89 -17.64
CA SER A 33 -16.89 -60.79 -17.46
C SER A 33 -17.62 -61.30 -16.19
N SER A 34 -18.48 -60.39 -15.68
CA SER A 34 -19.89 -60.56 -15.27
C SER A 34 -20.31 -61.26 -13.95
N LEU A 35 -21.15 -60.50 -13.22
CA LEU A 35 -22.32 -60.86 -12.39
C LEU A 35 -22.16 -61.29 -10.91
N LEU A 36 -22.80 -60.47 -10.07
CA LEU A 36 -23.53 -60.77 -8.82
C LEU A 36 -22.76 -61.24 -7.56
N GLY A 37 -23.16 -60.66 -6.41
CA GLY A 37 -22.85 -61.15 -5.06
C GLY A 37 -21.93 -60.21 -4.30
N GLU A 38 -22.43 -59.09 -3.76
CA GLU A 38 -22.83 -58.97 -2.35
C GLU A 38 -21.74 -59.22 -1.30
N LYS A 39 -21.38 -58.11 -0.63
CA LYS A 39 -21.02 -57.97 0.80
C LYS A 39 -19.63 -58.55 1.21
N PHE A 40 -18.80 -57.91 2.04
CA PHE A 40 -19.08 -57.25 3.32
C PHE A 40 -17.86 -56.35 3.74
N ILE A 41 -18.18 -55.11 4.15
CA ILE A 41 -17.66 -54.29 5.29
C ILE A 41 -16.13 -54.03 5.42
N GLY A 42 -15.64 -52.81 5.63
CA GLY A 42 -16.24 -51.53 6.04
C GLY A 42 -15.17 -50.42 6.00
N THR A 43 -15.42 -49.15 6.32
CA THR A 43 -16.58 -48.46 6.88
C THR A 43 -16.57 -47.03 6.33
N TYR A 44 -17.77 -46.51 6.13
CA TYR A 44 -18.07 -45.11 5.82
C TYR A 44 -17.33 -44.11 6.72
N ASN A 45 -16.99 -42.94 6.14
CA ASN A 45 -17.33 -41.70 6.81
C ASN A 45 -18.17 -40.85 5.84
N LYS A 46 -19.41 -40.57 6.28
CA LYS A 46 -20.42 -39.77 5.58
C LYS A 46 -19.99 -38.31 5.65
N ASP A 47 -20.01 -37.63 4.49
CA ASP A 47 -20.06 -36.15 4.27
C ASP A 47 -19.16 -35.65 3.12
N SER A 48 -19.15 -36.37 2.00
CA SER A 48 -18.55 -35.90 0.74
C SER A 48 -19.58 -35.73 -0.38
N SER A 49 -20.73 -35.12 -0.07
CA SER A 49 -21.75 -34.72 -1.05
C SER A 49 -21.40 -33.42 -1.79
N ARG A 50 -20.12 -33.17 -2.07
CA ARG A 50 -19.71 -32.13 -3.03
C ARG A 50 -18.91 -32.81 -4.14
N PRO A 51 -19.50 -33.05 -5.33
CA PRO A 51 -18.69 -33.49 -6.46
C PRO A 51 -17.62 -32.43 -6.70
N HIS A 52 -16.39 -32.88 -6.92
CA HIS A 52 -15.27 -32.01 -7.30
C HIS A 52 -15.68 -31.31 -8.59
N ARG A 53 -16.10 -30.05 -8.49
CA ARG A 53 -16.43 -29.23 -9.65
C ARG A 53 -15.12 -29.02 -10.39
N LEU A 54 -14.86 -29.84 -11.41
CA LEU A 54 -13.83 -29.60 -12.41
C LEU A 54 -14.03 -28.16 -12.88
N LEU A 55 -13.08 -27.28 -12.56
CA LEU A 55 -13.11 -25.91 -13.05
C LEU A 55 -13.01 -26.01 -14.58
N PRO A 56 -13.93 -25.41 -15.34
CA PRO A 56 -13.84 -25.44 -16.79
C PRO A 56 -12.53 -24.78 -17.21
N ILE A 57 -11.78 -25.50 -18.05
CA ILE A 57 -10.65 -24.99 -18.80
C ILE A 57 -11.15 -23.78 -19.60
N PHE A 58 -10.41 -22.67 -19.47
CA PHE A 58 -10.61 -21.35 -20.07
C PHE A 58 -11.63 -21.31 -21.22
N LYS A 59 -12.85 -20.87 -20.91
CA LYS A 59 -13.76 -20.31 -21.91
C LYS A 59 -13.41 -18.84 -21.99
N GLU A 60 -12.78 -18.43 -23.08
CA GLU A 60 -12.48 -17.02 -23.37
C GLU A 60 -13.78 -16.22 -23.24
N LEU A 61 -13.77 -15.21 -22.36
CA LEU A 61 -14.91 -14.32 -22.16
C LEU A 61 -15.04 -13.44 -23.41
N PRO A 62 -16.26 -13.26 -23.96
CA PRO A 62 -16.47 -12.44 -25.15
C PRO A 62 -16.01 -11.01 -24.88
N THR A 63 -15.07 -10.54 -25.70
CA THR A 63 -14.56 -9.17 -25.74
C THR A 63 -15.52 -8.30 -26.54
N GLU A 64 -16.78 -8.22 -26.09
CA GLU A 64 -17.75 -7.29 -26.67
C GLU A 64 -17.78 -6.01 -25.83
N ASN A 65 -17.19 -4.95 -26.40
CA ASN A 65 -17.51 -3.55 -26.17
C ASN A 65 -17.64 -3.08 -24.71
N LEU A 66 -16.56 -3.15 -23.94
CA LEU A 66 -16.43 -2.40 -22.69
C LEU A 66 -16.04 -0.94 -23.00
N VAL A 67 -16.98 -0.14 -23.48
CA VAL A 67 -16.88 1.30 -23.21
C VAL A 67 -16.93 1.41 -21.68
N PRO A 68 -15.86 1.89 -21.01
CA PRO A 68 -15.91 2.02 -19.56
C PRO A 68 -17.10 2.90 -19.21
N PRO A 69 -17.90 2.55 -18.18
CA PRO A 69 -19.07 3.33 -17.81
C PRO A 69 -18.64 4.79 -17.65
N VAL A 70 -19.29 5.69 -18.40
CA VAL A 70 -19.03 7.13 -18.30
C VAL A 70 -19.35 7.51 -16.87
N ILE A 71 -18.28 7.73 -16.08
CA ILE A 71 -18.39 8.12 -14.68
C ILE A 71 -19.00 9.52 -14.70
N PRO A 72 -20.16 9.75 -14.05
CA PRO A 72 -20.72 11.09 -14.01
C PRO A 72 -19.72 12.03 -13.32
N GLU A 73 -19.38 13.13 -13.98
CA GLU A 73 -18.52 14.17 -13.39
C GLU A 73 -19.23 14.78 -12.18
N GLN A 74 -18.88 14.31 -10.99
CA GLN A 74 -19.43 14.82 -9.75
C GLN A 74 -18.60 16.00 -9.27
N LYS A 75 -19.28 17.11 -8.95
CA LYS A 75 -18.62 18.27 -8.34
C LYS A 75 -18.36 17.98 -6.86
N TRP A 76 -17.20 18.41 -6.38
CA TRP A 76 -16.86 18.28 -4.97
C TRP A 76 -17.80 19.12 -4.09
N THR A 77 -18.31 18.53 -3.01
CA THR A 77 -19.06 19.25 -1.98
C THR A 77 -18.27 19.30 -0.66
N PRO A 78 -18.47 20.31 0.20
CA PRO A 78 -17.76 20.42 1.48
C PRO A 78 -17.93 19.23 2.44
N ASN A 79 -19.04 18.49 2.30
CA ASN A 79 -19.34 17.32 3.11
C ASN A 79 -18.78 16.02 2.51
N SER A 80 -18.36 16.03 1.24
CA SER A 80 -17.79 14.87 0.57
C SER A 80 -16.37 14.59 1.06
N ILE A 81 -16.14 13.35 1.49
CA ILE A 81 -14.83 12.87 1.95
C ILE A 81 -14.23 12.05 0.81
N ARG A 82 -13.23 12.59 0.14
CA ARG A 82 -12.53 11.89 -0.96
C ARG A 82 -11.49 10.90 -0.44
N LEU A 83 -11.01 10.05 -1.36
CA LEU A 83 -10.00 9.05 -1.07
C LEU A 83 -8.65 9.69 -0.69
N GLY A 84 -7.92 9.01 0.20
CA GLY A 84 -6.51 9.29 0.43
C GLY A 84 -5.62 8.35 -0.39
N VAL A 85 -4.30 8.47 -0.22
CA VAL A 85 -3.32 7.62 -0.88
C VAL A 85 -2.35 7.00 0.12
N LEU A 86 -1.67 5.95 -0.31
CA LEU A 86 -0.46 5.45 0.33
C LEU A 86 0.74 5.94 -0.48
N ALA A 87 1.76 6.47 0.20
CA ALA A 87 2.95 6.96 -0.48
C ALA A 87 4.19 6.58 0.31
N ARG A 88 5.30 6.38 -0.41
CA ARG A 88 6.59 6.05 0.18
C ARG A 88 7.35 7.34 0.48
N LYS A 89 7.74 7.54 1.74
CA LYS A 89 8.59 8.68 2.13
C LYS A 89 9.97 8.53 1.50
N LYS A 90 10.39 9.40 0.59
CA LYS A 90 11.72 9.31 -0.06
C LYS A 90 12.81 9.99 0.76
N GLY A 91 12.48 11.13 1.36
CA GLY A 91 13.45 11.93 2.11
C GLY A 91 12.92 13.33 2.38
N MET A 92 13.80 14.20 2.85
CA MET A 92 13.50 15.61 3.07
C MET A 92 14.48 16.46 2.29
N THR A 93 13.97 17.55 1.72
CA THR A 93 14.74 18.57 1.01
C THR A 93 14.24 19.95 1.42
N ALA A 94 14.85 21.00 0.89
CA ALA A 94 14.35 22.36 1.06
C ALA A 94 14.08 22.95 -0.32
N LEU A 95 12.93 23.64 -0.45
CA LEU A 95 12.63 24.49 -1.59
C LEU A 95 12.80 25.94 -1.16
N TRP A 96 13.10 26.81 -2.12
CA TRP A 96 13.19 28.25 -1.90
C TRP A 96 11.98 28.91 -2.54
N ASP A 97 11.40 29.85 -1.82
CA ASP A 97 10.32 30.68 -2.33
C ASP A 97 10.87 31.84 -3.18
N GLU A 98 9.97 32.55 -3.85
CA GLU A 98 10.27 33.76 -4.64
C GLU A 98 10.99 34.82 -3.80
N TRP A 99 10.62 34.95 -2.52
CA TRP A 99 11.21 35.89 -1.55
C TRP A 99 12.53 35.39 -0.93
N GLY A 100 13.06 34.24 -1.37
CA GLY A 100 14.26 33.66 -0.77
C GLY A 100 14.03 33.01 0.60
N VAL A 101 12.79 32.71 0.96
CA VAL A 101 12.49 31.94 2.19
C VAL A 101 12.75 30.46 1.97
N ARG A 102 13.50 29.84 2.89
CA ARG A 102 13.74 28.39 2.90
C ARG A 102 12.54 27.62 3.46
N ILE A 103 11.93 26.77 2.64
CA ILE A 103 10.79 25.94 3.00
C ILE A 103 11.24 24.47 3.13
N PRO A 104 11.25 23.89 4.35
CA PRO A 104 11.56 22.48 4.52
C PRO A 104 10.39 21.62 4.01
N VAL A 105 10.68 20.70 3.11
CA VAL A 105 9.70 19.81 2.49
C VAL A 105 10.09 18.33 2.64
N THR A 106 9.10 17.48 2.84
CA THR A 106 9.25 16.02 2.77
C THR A 106 8.71 15.55 1.43
N VAL A 107 9.47 14.70 0.74
CA VAL A 107 9.12 14.12 -0.56
C VAL A 107 8.48 12.76 -0.38
N PHE A 108 7.31 12.56 -0.97
CA PHE A 108 6.57 11.30 -0.98
C PHE A 108 6.38 10.82 -2.42
N GLN A 109 6.72 9.57 -2.71
CA GLN A 109 6.46 8.97 -4.02
C GLN A 109 5.27 8.03 -3.94
N LEU A 110 4.31 8.16 -4.85
CA LEU A 110 3.22 7.19 -5.00
C LEU A 110 3.70 6.06 -5.92
N GLU A 111 3.54 4.81 -5.47
CA GLU A 111 3.94 3.62 -6.20
C GLU A 111 2.72 2.74 -6.49
N ASN A 112 2.17 2.82 -7.71
CA ASN A 112 1.06 2.00 -8.22
C ASN A 112 -0.10 1.84 -7.23
N CYS A 113 -0.65 2.97 -6.78
CA CYS A 113 -1.73 3.04 -5.80
C CYS A 113 -3.07 2.73 -6.48
N GLN A 114 -3.66 1.57 -6.19
CA GLN A 114 -4.88 1.10 -6.85
C GLN A 114 -5.92 0.68 -5.83
N VAL A 115 -7.19 0.93 -6.14
CA VAL A 115 -8.32 0.47 -5.32
C VAL A 115 -8.52 -1.02 -5.51
N THR A 116 -8.48 -1.79 -4.42
CA THR A 116 -8.57 -3.26 -4.45
C THR A 116 -9.98 -3.74 -4.16
N GLN A 117 -10.64 -3.16 -3.15
CA GLN A 117 -11.97 -3.57 -2.73
C GLN A 117 -12.74 -2.36 -2.22
N VAL A 118 -14.01 -2.28 -2.59
CA VAL A 118 -14.99 -1.38 -1.98
C VAL A 118 -15.80 -2.20 -0.99
N VAL A 119 -15.81 -1.77 0.27
CA VAL A 119 -16.51 -2.40 1.38
C VAL A 119 -17.66 -1.48 1.78
N SER A 120 -18.85 -1.82 1.30
CA SER A 120 -20.09 -1.16 1.70
C SER A 120 -20.59 -1.74 3.01
N HIS A 121 -21.00 -0.86 3.93
CA HIS A 121 -21.56 -1.26 5.21
C HIS A 121 -23.07 -1.50 5.11
N GLY A 122 -23.58 -2.50 5.82
CA GLY A 122 -25.02 -2.77 5.88
C GLY A 122 -25.80 -1.70 6.67
N PRO A 123 -27.15 -1.72 6.61
CA PRO A 123 -28.01 -0.70 7.23
C PRO A 123 -27.87 -0.58 8.76
N ASN A 124 -27.38 -1.62 9.45
CA ASN A 124 -27.15 -1.65 10.90
C ASN A 124 -25.75 -1.16 11.32
N ALA A 125 -24.91 -0.72 10.40
CA ALA A 125 -23.57 -0.26 10.75
C ALA A 125 -23.59 1.07 11.51
N ARG A 126 -22.61 1.26 12.40
CA ARG A 126 -22.43 2.50 13.18
C ARG A 126 -22.27 3.76 12.30
N ARG A 127 -21.85 3.59 11.05
CA ARG A 127 -21.61 4.67 10.08
C ARG A 127 -22.40 4.37 8.80
N LYS A 128 -23.65 4.81 8.76
CA LYS A 128 -24.58 4.52 7.65
C LYS A 128 -24.22 5.20 6.32
N ASN A 129 -23.47 6.31 6.37
CA ASN A 129 -23.15 7.15 5.20
C ASN A 129 -21.66 7.12 4.81
N ILE A 130 -20.93 6.08 5.23
CA ILE A 130 -19.50 5.94 4.94
C ILE A 130 -19.29 4.60 4.25
N VAL A 131 -18.49 4.62 3.19
CA VAL A 131 -18.00 3.44 2.49
C VAL A 131 -16.52 3.30 2.82
N ASP A 132 -16.07 2.06 3.05
CA ASP A 132 -14.66 1.79 3.30
C ASP A 132 -14.01 1.29 2.01
N ILE A 133 -12.99 1.99 1.55
CA ILE A 133 -12.26 1.63 0.34
C ILE A 133 -10.87 1.17 0.69
N GLN A 134 -10.54 -0.03 0.23
CA GLN A 134 -9.24 -0.64 0.39
C GLN A 134 -8.35 -0.23 -0.77
N ILE A 135 -7.20 0.37 -0.44
CA ILE A 135 -6.19 0.81 -1.40
C ILE A 135 -4.93 0.00 -1.18
N GLY A 136 -4.40 -0.55 -2.27
CA GLY A 136 -3.13 -1.25 -2.33
C GLY A 136 -2.04 -0.39 -2.97
N CYS A 137 -0.82 -0.48 -2.46
CA CYS A 137 0.35 0.25 -2.95
C CYS A 137 1.58 -0.67 -2.98
N THR A 138 2.49 -0.36 -3.90
CA THR A 138 3.75 -1.07 -4.17
C THR A 138 3.53 -2.53 -4.58
N ASP A 139 3.94 -2.88 -5.80
CA ASP A 139 3.83 -4.26 -6.26
C ASP A 139 4.79 -5.19 -5.50
N ARG A 140 4.28 -6.34 -5.08
CA ARG A 140 5.06 -7.34 -4.34
C ARG A 140 5.84 -8.21 -5.32
N ARG A 141 7.16 -8.04 -5.37
CA ARG A 141 8.05 -8.95 -6.09
C ARG A 141 7.94 -10.37 -5.50
N ARG A 142 7.81 -11.39 -6.36
CA ARG A 142 7.70 -12.82 -6.00
C ARG A 142 6.55 -13.09 -5.01
N PRO A 143 5.29 -12.83 -5.37
CA PRO A 143 4.16 -12.91 -4.45
C PRO A 143 3.96 -14.32 -3.86
N GLU A 144 4.23 -15.38 -4.62
CA GLU A 144 4.05 -16.78 -4.19
C GLU A 144 4.90 -17.14 -2.97
N ARG A 145 6.07 -16.50 -2.79
CA ARG A 145 6.97 -16.75 -1.66
C ARG A 145 6.62 -15.93 -0.42
N TYR A 146 6.06 -14.75 -0.61
CA TYR A 146 5.94 -13.74 0.46
C TYR A 146 4.50 -13.47 0.90
N MET A 147 3.51 -14.08 0.25
CA MET A 147 2.10 -13.83 0.47
C MET A 147 1.35 -15.14 0.63
N THR A 148 0.28 -15.12 1.43
CA THR A 148 -0.59 -16.28 1.58
C THR A 148 -1.44 -16.50 0.33
N ARG A 149 -1.78 -17.76 0.03
CA ARG A 149 -2.61 -18.13 -1.13
C ARG A 149 -3.96 -17.40 -1.16
N ALA A 150 -4.53 -17.13 0.02
CA ALA A 150 -5.79 -16.40 0.15
C ALA A 150 -5.68 -14.95 -0.36
N LEU A 151 -4.62 -14.23 0.00
CA LEU A 151 -4.40 -12.87 -0.47
C LEU A 151 -4.12 -12.83 -1.98
N ILE A 152 -3.35 -13.78 -2.51
CA ILE A 152 -3.13 -13.91 -3.95
C ILE A 152 -4.45 -14.14 -4.68
N GLY A 153 -5.29 -15.05 -4.17
CA GLY A 153 -6.63 -15.29 -4.71
C GLY A 153 -7.54 -14.06 -4.65
N HIS A 154 -7.42 -13.24 -3.60
CA HIS A 154 -8.14 -11.97 -3.46
C HIS A 154 -7.75 -10.98 -4.57
N PHE A 155 -6.47 -10.73 -4.80
CA PHE A 155 -6.02 -9.84 -5.88
C PHE A 155 -6.38 -10.40 -7.27
N ARG A 156 -6.26 -11.72 -7.47
CA ARG A 156 -6.65 -12.38 -8.72
C ARG A 156 -8.13 -12.24 -9.05
N LYS A 157 -9.01 -12.23 -8.03
CA LYS A 157 -10.45 -12.00 -8.22
C LYS A 157 -10.74 -10.61 -8.78
N VAL A 158 -9.95 -9.61 -8.37
CA VAL A 158 -10.10 -8.21 -8.81
C VAL A 158 -9.35 -7.97 -10.14
N GLY A 159 -8.40 -8.82 -10.49
CA GLY A 159 -7.57 -8.67 -11.70
C GLY A 159 -6.37 -7.73 -11.50
N LEU A 160 -5.96 -7.50 -10.25
CA LEU A 160 -4.83 -6.62 -9.92
C LEU A 160 -3.56 -7.40 -9.59
N ALA A 161 -2.40 -6.77 -9.81
CA ALA A 161 -1.13 -7.27 -9.32
C ALA A 161 -1.12 -7.33 -7.78
N PRO A 162 -0.51 -8.37 -7.16
CA PRO A 162 -0.43 -8.46 -5.71
C PRO A 162 0.33 -7.27 -5.09
N LYS A 163 -0.34 -6.54 -4.20
CA LYS A 163 0.21 -5.35 -3.53
C LYS A 163 0.85 -5.69 -2.18
N LYS A 164 1.93 -4.99 -1.82
CA LYS A 164 2.66 -5.20 -0.57
C LYS A 164 1.97 -4.55 0.62
N TYR A 165 1.47 -3.34 0.45
CA TYR A 165 0.80 -2.57 1.48
C TYR A 165 -0.65 -2.37 1.08
N VAL A 166 -1.55 -2.58 2.04
CA VAL A 166 -2.98 -2.40 1.81
C VAL A 166 -3.60 -1.74 3.04
N GLU A 167 -4.29 -0.63 2.86
CA GLU A 167 -4.98 0.08 3.94
C GLU A 167 -6.39 0.49 3.54
N LEU A 168 -7.25 0.68 4.55
CA LEU A 168 -8.64 1.11 4.38
C LEU A 168 -8.80 2.62 4.61
N PHE A 169 -9.56 3.25 3.73
CA PHE A 169 -9.97 4.65 3.81
C PHE A 169 -11.48 4.78 3.94
N HIS A 170 -11.91 5.67 4.83
CA HIS A 170 -13.31 6.01 5.03
C HIS A 170 -13.67 7.15 4.08
N VAL A 171 -14.65 6.94 3.21
CA VAL A 171 -15.07 7.93 2.21
C VAL A 171 -16.59 8.03 2.12
N THR A 172 -17.07 9.09 1.51
CA THR A 172 -18.47 9.19 1.13
C THR A 172 -18.76 8.32 -0.09
N PRO A 173 -19.99 7.78 -0.25
CA PRO A 173 -20.33 6.87 -1.35
C PRO A 173 -20.11 7.48 -2.74
N ASP A 174 -20.28 8.80 -2.84
CA ASP A 174 -20.00 9.66 -4.00
C ASP A 174 -18.53 9.59 -4.46
N ALA A 175 -17.58 9.31 -3.55
CA ALA A 175 -16.16 9.23 -3.88
C ALA A 175 -15.66 7.81 -4.23
N ALA A 176 -16.55 6.81 -4.36
CA ALA A 176 -16.18 5.41 -4.45
C ALA A 176 -15.94 4.92 -5.89
N LEU A 177 -14.75 5.17 -6.43
CA LEU A 177 -14.37 4.73 -7.78
C LEU A 177 -13.19 3.74 -7.79
N PRO A 178 -13.24 2.66 -8.61
CA PRO A 178 -12.16 1.69 -8.74
C PRO A 178 -11.11 2.17 -9.76
N VAL A 179 -10.39 3.24 -9.44
CA VAL A 179 -9.41 3.88 -10.33
C VAL A 179 -8.01 3.88 -9.69
N GLU A 180 -6.97 3.99 -10.52
CA GLU A 180 -5.60 4.21 -10.06
C GLU A 180 -5.38 5.65 -9.59
N LEU A 181 -4.73 5.81 -8.44
CA LEU A 181 -4.45 7.08 -7.79
C LEU A 181 -3.04 7.55 -8.12
N LYS A 182 -2.95 8.75 -8.69
CA LYS A 182 -1.68 9.42 -9.00
C LYS A 182 -1.47 10.65 -8.11
N ALA A 183 -0.27 11.24 -8.16
CA ALA A 183 0.07 12.39 -7.32
C ALA A 183 -0.85 13.60 -7.57
N ALA A 184 -1.30 13.78 -8.82
CA ALA A 184 -2.27 14.79 -9.25
C ALA A 184 -3.68 14.63 -8.68
N HIS A 185 -3.96 13.57 -7.91
CA HIS A 185 -5.16 13.52 -7.05
C HIS A 185 -5.20 14.71 -6.07
N PHE A 186 -4.02 15.18 -5.70
CA PHE A 186 -3.82 16.33 -4.85
C PHE A 186 -3.56 17.58 -5.67
N VAL A 187 -3.86 18.73 -5.08
CA VAL A 187 -3.64 20.04 -5.68
C VAL A 187 -2.58 20.80 -4.87
N PRO A 188 -1.64 21.51 -5.51
CA PRO A 188 -0.72 22.38 -4.79
C PRO A 188 -1.47 23.44 -3.97
N GLY A 189 -1.04 23.66 -2.73
CA GLY A 189 -1.63 24.63 -1.81
C GLY A 189 -2.63 24.03 -0.82
N GLN A 190 -3.25 22.89 -1.14
CA GLN A 190 -4.19 22.23 -0.24
C GLN A 190 -3.53 21.76 1.09
N PHE A 191 -4.36 21.55 2.11
CA PHE A 191 -3.93 20.98 3.39
C PHE A 191 -4.22 19.48 3.48
N VAL A 192 -3.24 18.72 3.97
CA VAL A 192 -3.29 17.27 4.11
C VAL A 192 -2.90 16.82 5.51
N ASP A 193 -3.46 15.69 5.91
CA ASP A 193 -3.07 14.95 7.09
C ASP A 193 -2.22 13.75 6.69
N VAL A 194 -1.06 13.62 7.32
CA VAL A 194 -0.07 12.60 6.98
C VAL A 194 0.18 11.70 8.18
N GLN A 195 -0.10 10.42 8.05
CA GLN A 195 0.06 9.41 9.09
C GLN A 195 1.19 8.44 8.74
N GLY A 196 2.22 8.39 9.59
CA GLY A 196 3.35 7.46 9.47
C GLY A 196 3.63 6.75 10.79
N THR A 197 4.47 5.72 10.77
CA THR A 197 4.92 5.08 12.01
C THR A 197 6.11 5.84 12.57
N THR A 198 6.12 6.07 13.88
CA THR A 198 7.21 6.75 14.57
C THR A 198 8.44 5.87 14.71
N GLN A 199 9.62 6.49 14.65
CA GLN A 199 10.90 5.81 14.90
C GLN A 199 11.00 5.38 16.37
N VAL A 200 11.74 4.31 16.63
CA VAL A 200 11.97 3.80 17.99
C VAL A 200 12.92 4.73 18.74
N TYR A 201 12.54 5.14 19.95
CA TYR A 201 13.31 6.04 20.80
C TYR A 201 13.19 5.62 22.29
N ARG A 202 14.04 6.21 23.15
CA ARG A 202 13.96 6.01 24.61
C ARG A 202 12.75 6.76 25.18
N ARG A 203 11.87 6.06 25.89
CA ARG A 203 10.67 6.67 26.51
C ARG A 203 11.03 7.51 27.72
N HIS A 204 10.57 8.76 27.71
CA HIS A 204 10.72 9.74 28.80
C HIS A 204 12.20 9.93 29.18
N MET A 205 12.83 11.00 28.67
CA MET A 205 14.16 11.43 29.08
C MET A 205 14.10 11.90 30.54
N VAL A 206 14.12 10.95 31.47
CA VAL A 206 14.15 11.25 32.89
C VAL A 206 15.53 11.86 33.18
N LEU A 207 15.54 13.16 33.50
CA LEU A 207 16.75 13.88 33.93
C LEU A 207 17.45 13.05 35.01
N ARG A 208 18.64 12.53 34.68
CA ARG A 208 19.49 11.81 35.62
C ARG A 208 20.00 12.84 36.61
N SER A 209 19.54 12.76 37.85
CA SER A 209 20.15 13.56 38.90
C SER A 209 21.50 12.88 39.22
N PRO A 210 22.59 13.64 39.38
CA PRO A 210 23.91 13.06 39.66
C PRO A 210 23.92 12.16 40.89
N THR A 211 23.08 12.47 41.88
CA THR A 211 23.20 11.95 43.25
C THR A 211 22.14 10.92 43.62
N VAL A 212 20.95 10.93 43.00
CA VAL A 212 19.84 10.03 43.41
C VAL A 212 19.61 8.90 42.41
N PRO A 213 19.64 7.62 42.86
CA PRO A 213 19.35 6.47 42.02
C PRO A 213 17.89 6.48 41.55
N LEU A 214 17.60 5.75 40.47
CA LEU A 214 16.26 5.68 39.84
C LEU A 214 15.17 5.21 40.81
N VAL A 215 15.56 4.43 41.83
CA VAL A 215 14.70 3.74 42.80
C VAL A 215 13.93 4.71 43.71
N GLN A 216 14.54 5.82 44.14
CA GLN A 216 13.94 6.79 45.07
C GLN A 216 12.91 7.74 44.43
N ARG A 217 12.57 7.57 43.15
CA ARG A 217 11.61 8.46 42.42
C ARG A 217 10.18 7.95 42.44
N VAL A 218 9.98 6.74 42.95
CA VAL A 218 8.68 6.20 43.32
C VAL A 218 8.41 6.71 44.74
N LYS A 219 7.27 7.39 44.96
CA LYS A 219 6.93 7.89 46.29
C LYS A 219 6.66 6.69 47.21
N GLU A 220 7.54 6.46 48.17
CA GLU A 220 7.40 5.48 49.25
C GLU A 220 6.58 6.11 50.40
N ARG A 221 5.33 6.51 50.12
CA ARG A 221 4.38 6.91 51.17
C ARG A 221 3.40 5.78 51.40
N PHE A 222 3.06 5.55 52.66
CA PHE A 222 2.14 4.50 53.10
C PHE A 222 0.80 4.57 52.35
N ASP A 223 0.25 5.78 52.19
CA ASP A 223 -0.89 6.05 51.32
C ASP A 223 -0.43 6.71 50.03
N PRO A 224 -0.65 6.11 48.85
CA PRO A 224 -1.56 5.00 48.46
C PRO A 224 -0.95 3.58 48.41
N GLY A 225 0.25 3.36 48.95
CA GLY A 225 0.88 2.03 49.06
C GLY A 225 1.24 1.31 47.75
N LYS A 226 1.07 1.98 46.60
CA LYS A 226 1.36 1.42 45.27
C LYS A 226 1.75 2.49 44.26
N VAL A 227 2.41 2.07 43.19
CA VAL A 227 2.65 2.94 42.03
C VAL A 227 1.36 3.10 41.23
N PHE A 228 0.91 4.34 41.02
CA PHE A 228 -0.25 4.61 40.17
C PHE A 228 -0.03 4.14 38.72
N LYS A 229 -1.08 3.53 38.13
CA LYS A 229 -1.11 3.21 36.70
C LYS A 229 -0.91 4.49 35.88
N GLY A 230 -0.16 4.40 34.78
CA GLY A 230 0.15 5.57 33.94
C GLY A 230 1.30 6.44 34.44
N LYS A 231 1.97 6.09 35.55
CA LYS A 231 3.22 6.74 35.97
C LYS A 231 4.25 6.69 34.82
N LYS A 232 4.79 7.86 34.46
CA LYS A 232 5.82 8.00 33.42
C LYS A 232 7.12 7.35 33.89
N MET A 233 7.49 6.23 33.28
CA MET A 233 8.71 5.47 33.54
C MET A 233 9.46 5.19 32.24
N ALA A 234 10.72 4.77 32.35
CA ALA A 234 11.51 4.32 31.21
C ALA A 234 10.84 3.14 30.48
N GLY A 235 11.11 3.01 29.19
CA GLY A 235 10.58 1.93 28.37
C GLY A 235 10.77 2.18 26.88
N ARG A 236 10.17 1.33 26.05
CA ARG A 236 10.15 1.50 24.59
C ARG A 236 9.19 2.64 24.21
N MET A 237 9.70 3.63 23.46
CA MET A 237 8.92 4.66 22.78
C MET A 237 9.09 4.51 21.27
N GLY A 238 8.11 4.99 20.49
CA GLY A 238 8.11 4.82 19.05
C GLY A 238 7.45 3.53 18.56
N GLY A 239 7.50 3.30 17.25
CA GLY A 239 6.82 2.17 16.59
C GLY A 239 5.29 2.29 16.57
N LYS A 240 4.76 3.49 16.83
CA LYS A 240 3.32 3.78 16.84
C LYS A 240 2.96 4.70 15.69
N LYS A 241 1.74 4.57 15.14
CA LYS A 241 1.22 5.50 14.14
C LYS A 241 1.05 6.90 14.76
N HIS A 242 1.57 7.92 14.10
CA HIS A 242 1.42 9.32 14.45
C HIS A 242 0.94 10.09 13.23
N THR A 243 0.00 11.02 13.43
CA THR A 243 -0.56 11.84 12.36
C THR A 243 -0.09 13.27 12.53
N SER A 244 0.61 13.79 11.53
CA SER A 244 0.89 15.21 11.39
C SER A 244 -0.27 15.86 10.65
N HIS A 245 -0.95 16.79 11.30
CA HIS A 245 -2.15 17.44 10.76
C HIS A 245 -1.83 18.74 10.04
N ASN A 246 -2.71 19.16 9.13
CA ASN A 246 -2.69 20.48 8.49
C ASN A 246 -1.38 20.83 7.76
N LEU A 247 -0.73 19.84 7.15
CA LEU A 247 0.48 20.10 6.36
C LEU A 247 0.10 20.63 4.98
N ARG A 248 0.83 21.60 4.46
CA ARG A 248 0.54 22.22 3.15
C ARG A 248 1.28 21.48 2.04
N VAL A 249 0.60 21.16 0.94
CA VAL A 249 1.25 20.67 -0.28
C VAL A 249 1.89 21.86 -1.00
N ILE A 250 3.19 21.79 -1.28
CA ILE A 250 3.94 22.88 -1.92
C ILE A 250 4.13 22.62 -3.41
N LYS A 251 4.49 21.39 -3.77
CA LYS A 251 4.79 21.02 -5.16
C LYS A 251 4.29 19.62 -5.46
N ILE A 252 3.90 19.38 -6.70
CA ILE A 252 3.53 18.08 -7.24
C ILE A 252 4.36 17.85 -8.49
N ASP A 253 4.97 16.67 -8.63
CA ASP A 253 5.63 16.22 -9.86
C ASP A 253 4.87 14.99 -10.39
N ASN A 254 4.22 15.18 -11.54
CA ASN A 254 3.39 14.17 -12.19
C ASN A 254 4.22 13.11 -12.93
N ALA A 255 5.41 13.46 -13.44
CA ALA A 255 6.27 12.51 -14.15
C ALA A 255 6.88 11.49 -13.18
N LEU A 256 7.30 11.95 -12.00
CA LEU A 256 7.86 11.08 -10.96
C LEU A 256 6.81 10.51 -9.99
N ASN A 257 5.56 10.95 -10.11
CA ASN A 257 4.48 10.71 -9.15
C ASN A 257 4.88 11.07 -7.71
N CYS A 258 5.47 12.25 -7.55
CA CYS A 258 5.99 12.75 -6.27
C CYS A 258 5.15 13.91 -5.72
N LEU A 259 4.99 13.92 -4.41
CA LEU A 259 4.30 14.95 -3.64
C LEU A 259 5.28 15.59 -2.65
N TYR A 260 5.36 16.92 -2.66
CA TYR A 260 6.20 17.70 -1.77
C TYR A 260 5.33 18.39 -0.72
N ILE A 261 5.44 17.94 0.52
CA ILE A 261 4.64 18.45 1.64
C ILE A 261 5.55 19.26 2.57
N LYS A 262 5.10 20.44 2.98
CA LYS A 262 5.80 21.30 3.95
C LYS A 262 5.88 20.62 5.31
N GLY A 263 7.07 20.64 5.91
CA GLY A 263 7.32 20.16 7.27
C GLY A 263 7.78 18.70 7.35
N ALA A 264 7.99 18.26 8.60
CA ALA A 264 8.48 16.92 8.91
C ALA A 264 7.33 15.93 9.14
N VAL A 265 7.56 14.68 8.73
CA VAL A 265 6.61 13.58 8.88
C VAL A 265 7.28 12.41 9.60
N ALA A 266 6.52 11.73 10.46
CA ALA A 266 6.99 10.56 11.20
C ALA A 266 7.43 9.42 10.27
N GLY A 267 8.47 8.69 10.67
CA GLY A 267 8.96 7.50 9.97
C GLY A 267 10.30 7.68 9.26
N TYR A 268 10.91 6.57 8.89
CA TYR A 268 12.17 6.55 8.15
C TYR A 268 11.96 6.81 6.65
N ALA A 269 13.02 7.15 5.94
CA ALA A 269 12.99 7.12 4.47
C ALA A 269 12.77 5.66 4.00
N GLY A 270 11.92 5.49 2.98
CA GLY A 270 11.49 4.22 2.43
C GLY A 270 10.23 3.63 3.06
N GLU A 271 9.74 4.19 4.17
CA GLU A 271 8.53 3.72 4.85
C GLU A 271 7.26 4.18 4.14
N ILE A 272 6.20 3.37 4.21
CA ILE A 272 4.89 3.73 3.68
C ILE A 272 4.16 4.66 4.65
N VAL A 273 3.54 5.67 4.09
CA VAL A 273 2.86 6.73 4.81
C VAL A 273 1.48 6.89 4.19
N ARG A 274 0.48 7.07 5.04
CA ARG A 274 -0.90 7.32 4.65
C ARG A 274 -1.13 8.83 4.55
N ILE A 275 -1.57 9.30 3.40
CA ILE A 275 -1.86 10.71 3.14
C ILE A 275 -3.34 10.85 2.80
N LYS A 276 -4.01 11.80 3.42
CA LYS A 276 -5.41 12.14 3.14
C LYS A 276 -5.62 13.63 3.31
N ASP A 277 -6.77 14.13 2.93
CA ASP A 277 -7.11 15.53 3.19
C ASP A 277 -7.14 15.85 4.68
N ALA A 278 -6.90 17.13 4.98
CA ALA A 278 -6.91 17.62 6.34
C ALA A 278 -8.30 17.47 6.97
N ILE A 279 -8.39 16.71 8.07
CA ILE A 279 -9.66 16.57 8.78
C ILE A 279 -10.01 17.84 9.55
N ARG A 280 -9.01 18.52 10.13
CA ARG A 280 -9.23 19.69 11.00
C ARG A 280 -9.56 20.97 10.24
N LYS A 281 -9.33 21.00 8.93
CA LYS A 281 -9.69 22.11 8.05
C LYS A 281 -10.85 21.66 7.18
N HIS A 282 -12.06 21.88 7.65
CA HIS A 282 -13.27 21.38 6.99
C HIS A 282 -13.62 22.17 5.74
N GLY A 283 -14.18 21.47 4.74
CA GLY A 283 -14.71 22.07 3.52
C GLY A 283 -13.67 22.96 2.82
N THR A 284 -14.07 24.19 2.52
CA THR A 284 -13.24 25.17 1.79
C THR A 284 -11.96 25.55 2.53
N LEU A 285 -11.80 25.23 3.82
CA LEU A 285 -10.55 25.51 4.53
C LEU A 285 -9.44 24.50 4.19
N ALA A 286 -9.79 23.29 3.75
CA ALA A 286 -8.80 22.32 3.25
C ALA A 286 -8.17 22.79 1.94
N PHE A 287 -8.94 23.53 1.14
CA PHE A 287 -8.57 24.02 -0.17
C PHE A 287 -8.50 25.55 -0.15
N PRO A 288 -7.33 26.16 0.09
CA PRO A 288 -7.25 27.62 0.12
C PRO A 288 -7.74 28.20 -1.22
N LYS A 289 -8.31 29.41 -1.19
CA LYS A 289 -8.87 30.07 -2.37
C LYS A 289 -7.87 30.20 -3.53
N ASP A 290 -6.58 30.23 -3.20
CA ASP A 290 -5.48 30.34 -4.16
C ASP A 290 -5.15 29.02 -4.88
N ALA A 291 -5.67 27.89 -4.38
CA ALA A 291 -5.47 26.57 -4.97
C ALA A 291 -6.55 26.27 -6.03
N LEU A 292 -6.20 25.44 -7.00
CA LEU A 292 -7.16 24.90 -7.96
C LEU A 292 -8.24 24.09 -7.23
N PRO A 293 -9.47 24.02 -7.79
CA PRO A 293 -10.49 23.15 -7.23
C PRO A 293 -10.00 21.70 -7.22
N PRO A 294 -10.27 20.92 -6.15
CA PRO A 294 -9.85 19.53 -6.09
C PRO A 294 -10.54 18.72 -7.19
N PRO A 295 -9.82 17.84 -7.91
CA PRO A 295 -10.46 16.86 -8.76
C PRO A 295 -11.26 15.88 -7.88
N PHE A 296 -12.51 15.63 -8.26
CA PHE A 296 -13.41 14.74 -7.53
C PHE A 296 -14.09 13.76 -8.48
N PRO A 297 -14.21 12.48 -8.12
CA PRO A 297 -13.59 11.81 -6.96
C PRO A 297 -12.06 11.71 -7.02
N THR A 298 -11.52 11.66 -8.23
CA THR A 298 -10.09 11.58 -8.59
C THR A 298 -9.86 12.20 -9.96
N ILE A 299 -8.61 12.47 -10.33
CA ILE A 299 -8.27 13.01 -11.65
C ILE A 299 -8.42 11.95 -12.75
N HIS A 300 -9.02 12.34 -13.89
CA HIS A 300 -9.10 11.46 -15.06
C HIS A 300 -7.74 11.33 -15.76
N PRO A 301 -7.39 10.13 -16.27
CA PRO A 301 -6.08 9.89 -16.88
C PRO A 301 -5.82 10.76 -18.12
N LYS A 302 -6.84 11.04 -18.93
CA LYS A 302 -6.74 11.92 -20.11
C LYS A 302 -6.34 13.35 -19.73
N VAL A 303 -6.86 13.87 -18.62
CA VAL A 303 -6.54 15.22 -18.13
C VAL A 303 -5.13 15.25 -17.56
N LEU A 304 -4.65 14.15 -17.00
CA LEU A 304 -3.31 14.09 -16.46
C LEU A 304 -2.22 14.19 -17.55
N GLU A 305 -2.45 13.62 -18.72
CA GLU A 305 -1.49 13.65 -19.83
C GLU A 305 -1.25 15.06 -20.37
N SER A 306 -2.25 15.94 -20.29
CA SER A 306 -2.12 17.35 -20.69
C SER A 306 -1.56 18.26 -19.60
N MET A 307 -1.49 17.80 -18.35
CA MET A 307 -0.97 18.60 -17.25
C MET A 307 0.55 18.79 -17.34
N PRO A 308 1.06 19.95 -16.88
CA PRO A 308 2.50 20.15 -16.81
C PRO A 308 3.14 19.15 -15.84
N ARG A 309 4.43 18.92 -16.04
CA ARG A 309 5.21 17.99 -15.21
C ARG A 309 5.19 18.41 -13.74
N GLU A 310 5.51 19.67 -13.47
CA GLU A 310 5.54 20.20 -12.11
C GLU A 310 4.45 21.24 -11.91
N LEU A 311 3.76 21.14 -10.77
CA LEU A 311 2.74 22.09 -10.32
C LEU A 311 3.14 22.60 -8.93
N GLY A 312 3.42 23.90 -8.84
CA GLY A 312 3.78 24.59 -7.59
C GLY A 312 2.59 25.33 -6.99
N ALA A 313 2.56 25.44 -5.66
CA ALA A 313 1.61 26.29 -4.95
C ALA A 313 2.09 27.74 -5.02
N LYS A 314 1.15 28.67 -5.14
CA LYS A 314 1.44 30.08 -4.87
C LYS A 314 1.86 30.20 -3.41
N THR A 315 3.14 30.50 -3.22
CA THR A 315 3.75 30.59 -1.90
C THR A 315 4.02 32.05 -1.53
N GLY A 316 4.16 32.92 -2.55
CA GLY A 316 4.21 34.37 -2.44
C GLY A 316 2.91 35.04 -2.00
N GLY A 317 3.09 36.17 -1.32
CA GLY A 317 2.08 37.06 -0.78
C GLY A 317 2.81 38.32 -0.31
N THR A 318 2.55 38.78 0.90
CA THR A 318 3.35 39.84 1.54
C THR A 318 4.77 39.34 1.81
N ASP A 319 5.77 40.14 1.42
CA ASP A 319 7.18 39.83 1.71
C ASP A 319 7.37 39.69 3.24
N PRO A 320 7.83 38.52 3.71
CA PRO A 320 8.04 38.28 5.14
C PRO A 320 9.20 39.10 5.73
N PHE A 321 10.08 39.63 4.89
CA PHE A 321 11.18 40.51 5.29
C PHE A 321 10.80 41.98 5.29
N LEU A 322 9.60 42.31 4.80
CA LEU A 322 9.09 43.67 4.83
C LEU A 322 8.82 44.06 6.28
N ILE A 323 9.56 45.08 6.74
CA ILE A 323 9.38 45.65 8.08
C ILE A 323 7.97 46.23 8.12
N LYS A 324 7.14 45.77 9.06
CA LYS A 324 5.84 46.39 9.29
C LYS A 324 6.09 47.79 9.83
N GLU A 325 5.70 48.81 9.07
CA GLU A 325 5.59 50.17 9.62
C GLU A 325 4.58 50.11 10.77
N SER A 326 5.05 50.50 11.95
CA SER A 326 4.35 50.39 13.24
C SER A 326 3.18 51.35 13.37
#